data_AF-A0A5U2FA51-F1
#
_entry.id   AF-A0A5U2FA51-F1
#
_cell.length_a   1.000
_cell.length_b   1.000
_cell.length_c   1.000
_cell.angle_alpha   90.00
_cell.angle_beta   90.00
_cell.angle_gamma   90.00
#
_symmetry.space_group_name_H-M   'P 1'
#
loop_
_entity.id
_entity.type
_entity.pdbx_description
1 polymer ?
#
loop_
_entity_poly.entity_id
_entity_poly.type
_entity_poly.pdbx_seq_one_letter_code
_entity_poly.pdbx_strand_id
1 'polypeptide(L)' 'MKRLTTVKEIKDAASKAIFHFQTGKIDKINLYKTGVELTLRFNEIVDEQKDLQEDNEAQEAADFLNVIKHMSTC' A
#
# COMPACT_ATOMS: atom_id res chain seq x y z
N MET A 1 -14.30 0.94 1.94
CA MET A 1 -13.44 -0.26 1.78
C MET A 1 -13.45 -1.05 3.08
N LYS A 2 -13.27 -2.38 3.02
CA LYS A 2 -13.02 -3.19 4.23
C LYS A 2 -11.79 -2.63 4.94
N ARG A 3 -11.84 -2.45 6.27
CA ARG A 3 -10.70 -1.97 7.05
C ARG A 3 -9.58 -3.02 6.97
N LEU A 4 -8.41 -2.64 6.45
CA LEU A 4 -7.23 -3.50 6.39
C LEU A 4 -6.61 -3.58 7.78
N THR A 5 -6.19 -4.76 8.20
CA THR A 5 -5.76 -5.03 9.59
C THR A 5 -4.35 -5.60 9.68
N THR A 6 -3.77 -6.03 8.57
CA THR A 6 -2.42 -6.62 8.52
C THR A 6 -1.58 -5.99 7.42
N VAL A 7 -0.26 -6.05 7.58
CA VAL A 7 0.70 -5.60 6.56
C VAL A 7 0.52 -6.37 5.25
N LYS A 8 0.24 -7.67 5.32
CA LYS A 8 -0.06 -8.49 4.14
C LYS A 8 -1.26 -7.97 3.35
N GLU A 9 -2.34 -7.59 4.04
CA GLU A 9 -3.51 -6.98 3.39
C GLU A 9 -3.17 -5.63 2.73
N ILE A 10 -2.25 -4.84 3.30
CA ILE A 10 -1.73 -3.63 2.65
C ILE A 10 -0.98 -3.99 1.37
N LYS A 11 -0.06 -4.97 1.42
CA LYS A 11 0.73 -5.42 0.28
C LYS A 11 -0.17 -5.90 -0.87
N ASP A 12 -1.16 -6.73 -0.57
CA ASP A 12 -2.11 -7.25 -1.57
C ASP A 12 -2.94 -6.11 -2.20
N ALA A 13 -3.38 -5.15 -1.39
CA ALA A 13 -4.11 -3.98 -1.86
C ALA A 13 -3.23 -3.07 -2.75
N ALA A 14 -1.98 -2.86 -2.36
CA ALA A 14 -1.02 -2.06 -3.13
C ALA A 14 -0.70 -2.73 -4.48
N SER A 15 -0.43 -4.03 -4.47
CA SER A 15 -0.21 -4.84 -5.68
C SER A 15 -1.40 -4.73 -6.65
N LYS A 16 -2.63 -4.84 -6.13
CA LYS A 16 -3.84 -4.68 -6.93
C LYS A 16 -4.00 -3.27 -7.51
N ALA A 17 -3.66 -2.23 -6.74
CA ALA A 17 -3.71 -0.86 -7.21
C ALA A 17 -2.72 -0.62 -8.37
N ILE A 18 -1.49 -1.12 -8.24
CA ILE A 18 -0.47 -1.07 -9.30
C ILE A 18 -0.99 -1.77 -10.56
N PHE A 19 -1.52 -2.99 -10.43
CA PHE A 19 -2.07 -3.73 -11.56
C PHE A 19 -3.24 -2.99 -12.24
N HIS A 20 -4.15 -2.41 -11.45
CA HIS A 20 -5.24 -1.61 -12.00
C HIS A 20 -4.74 -0.37 -12.74
N PHE A 21 -3.69 0.28 -12.25
CA PHE A 21 -3.11 1.42 -12.95
C PHE A 21 -2.42 0.99 -14.26
N GLN A 22 -1.62 -0.08 -14.22
CA GLN A 22 -0.94 -0.62 -15.41
C GLN A 22 -1.91 -1.08 -16.49
N THR A 23 -3.10 -1.56 -16.10
CA THR A 23 -4.16 -1.97 -17.03
C THR A 23 -5.10 -0.82 -17.44
N GLY A 24 -4.82 0.41 -16.98
CA GLY A 24 -5.63 1.59 -17.31
C GLY A 24 -7.00 1.65 -16.62
N LYS A 25 -7.26 0.78 -15.64
CA LYS A 25 -8.52 0.77 -14.88
C LYS A 25 -8.63 1.93 -13.89
N ILE A 26 -7.51 2.47 -13.43
CA ILE A 26 -7.44 3.69 -12.62
C ILE A 26 -6.40 4.64 -13.20
N ASP A 27 -6.65 5.94 -13.06
CA ASP A 27 -5.73 7.00 -13.47
C ASP A 27 -4.70 7.34 -12.37
N LYS A 28 -3.79 8.27 -12.71
CA LYS A 28 -2.70 8.72 -11.84
C LYS A 28 -3.21 9.36 -10.53
N ILE A 29 -4.31 10.10 -10.57
CA ILE A 29 -4.89 10.78 -9.40
C ILE A 29 -5.49 9.75 -8.44
N ASN A 30 -6.22 8.78 -8.97
CA ASN A 30 -6.83 7.71 -8.19
C ASN A 30 -5.77 6.76 -7.62
N LEU A 31 -4.68 6.50 -8.35
CA LEU A 31 -3.52 5.78 -7.83
C LEU A 31 -2.87 6.54 -6.66
N TYR A 32 -2.66 7.86 -6.79
CA TYR A 32 -2.11 8.69 -5.71
C TYR A 32 -2.96 8.63 -4.44
N LYS A 33 -4.27 8.85 -4.56
CA LYS A 33 -5.22 8.79 -3.43
C LYS A 33 -5.16 7.43 -2.72
N THR A 34 -5.18 6.36 -3.50
CA THR A 34 -5.07 4.99 -2.98
C THR A 34 -3.75 4.78 -2.24
N GLY A 35 -2.64 5.27 -2.79
CA GLY A 35 -1.31 5.17 -2.17
C GLY A 35 -1.24 5.88 -0.82
N VAL A 36 -1.83 7.08 -0.72
CA VAL A 36 -1.90 7.84 0.55
C VAL A 36 -2.73 7.08 1.58
N GLU A 37 -3.92 6.61 1.22
CA GLU A 37 -4.78 5.85 2.13
C GLU A 37 -4.11 4.58 2.65
N LEU A 38 -3.46 3.83 1.77
CA LEU A 38 -2.73 2.61 2.15
C LEU A 38 -1.52 2.91 3.02
N THR A 39 -0.80 4.00 2.77
CA THR A 39 0.36 4.42 3.57
C THR A 39 -0.05 4.84 4.98
N LEU A 40 -1.13 5.61 5.11
CA LEU A 40 -1.66 5.97 6.42
C LEU A 40 -2.05 4.72 7.20
N ARG A 41 -2.76 3.78 6.55
CA ARG A 41 -3.17 2.54 7.23
C ARG A 41 -2.01 1.61 7.55
N PHE A 42 -0.98 1.56 6.70
CA PHE A 42 0.26 0.83 6.98
C PHE A 42 0.92 1.36 8.25
N ASN A 43 1.08 2.68 8.38
CA ASN A 43 1.70 3.29 9.55
C ASN A 43 0.92 2.96 10.84
N GLU A 44 -0.42 3.00 10.79
CA GLU A 44 -1.26 2.59 11.92
C GLU A 44 -1.03 1.11 12.30
N ILE A 45 -0.98 0.21 11.32
CA ILE A 45 -0.80 -1.23 11.58
C ILE A 45 0.61 -1.52 12.14
N VAL A 46 1.64 -0.86 11.62
CA VAL A 46 3.02 -0.99 12.11
C VAL A 46 3.15 -0.48 13.53
N ASP A 47 2.49 0.62 13.87
CA ASP A 47 2.48 1.13 15.25
C ASP A 47 1.70 0.19 16.19
N GLU A 48 0.52 -0.29 15.75
CA GLU A 48 -0.33 -1.23 16.52
C GLU A 48 0.31 -2.60 16.73
N GLN A 49 1.14 -3.08 15.79
CA GLN A 49 1.69 -4.45 15.76
C GLN A 49 3.21 -4.49 15.88
N LYS A 50 3.83 -3.42 16.39
CA LYS A 50 5.28 -3.26 16.50
C LYS A 50 6.02 -4.49 17.08
N ASP A 51 5.41 -5.21 18.01
CA ASP A 51 6.02 -6.36 18.70
C ASP A 51 5.76 -7.72 18.02
N LEU A 52 4.97 -7.75 16.94
CA LEU A 52 4.49 -8.98 16.29
C LEU A 52 4.89 -9.10 14.81
N GLN A 53 5.60 -8.11 14.26
CA GLN A 53 5.95 -8.11 12.84
C GLN A 53 7.25 -8.87 12.56
N GLU A 54 7.20 -9.74 11.55
CA GLU A 54 8.41 -10.20 10.88
C GLU A 54 8.91 -9.06 9.97
N ASP A 55 10.16 -8.63 10.18
CA ASP A 55 10.78 -7.48 9.50
C ASP A 55 10.61 -7.50 7.97
N ASN A 56 10.52 -8.69 7.37
CA ASN A 56 10.47 -8.84 5.92
C ASN A 56 9.11 -8.43 5.31
N GLU A 57 7.98 -8.71 5.95
CA GLU A 57 6.67 -8.38 5.37
C GLU A 57 6.39 -6.88 5.38
N ALA A 58 6.80 -6.18 6.43
CA ALA A 58 6.66 -4.73 6.55
C ALA A 58 7.48 -4.00 5.48
N GLN A 59 8.70 -4.47 5.23
CA GLN A 59 9.55 -3.93 4.18
C GLN A 59 8.94 -4.15 2.79
N GLU A 60 8.45 -5.36 2.49
CA GLU A 60 7.82 -5.63 1.19
C GLU A 60 6.59 -4.73 0.95
N ALA A 61 5.73 -4.54 1.96
CA ALA A 61 4.59 -3.64 1.83
C ALA A 61 5.05 -2.20 1.59
N ALA A 62 6.08 -1.73 2.31
CA ALA A 62 6.64 -0.40 2.12
C ALA A 62 7.19 -0.18 0.70
N ASP A 63 7.85 -1.19 0.12
CA ASP A 63 8.38 -1.12 -1.24
C ASP A 63 7.26 -0.94 -2.27
N PHE A 64 6.15 -1.68 -2.12
CA PHE A 64 4.97 -1.52 -2.99
C PHE A 64 4.34 -0.13 -2.85
N LEU A 65 4.25 0.40 -1.64
CA LEU A 65 3.76 1.77 -1.41
C LEU A 65 4.68 2.81 -2.06
N ASN A 66 6.00 2.59 -2.02
CA ASN A 66 6.96 3.47 -2.68
C ASN A 66 6.83 3.43 -4.22
N VAL A 67 6.55 2.24 -4.79
CA VAL A 67 6.24 2.12 -6.23
C VAL A 67 4.98 2.91 -6.58
N ILE A 68 3.91 2.82 -5.79
CA ILE A 68 2.68 3.60 -6.00
C ILE A 68 2.98 5.10 -5.96
N LYS A 69 3.75 5.56 -4.98
CA LYS A 69 4.18 6.96 -4.89
C LYS A 69 4.92 7.37 -6.17
N HIS A 70 5.93 6.61 -6.60
CA HIS A 70 6.70 6.91 -7.80
C HIS A 70 5.82 7.00 -9.05
N MET A 71 5.01 5.97 -9.32
CA MET A 71 4.12 5.91 -10.49
C MET A 71 3.06 7.02 -10.50
N SER A 72 2.64 7.49 -9.31
CA SER A 72 1.61 8.50 -9.18
C SER A 72 2.13 9.94 -9.14
N THR A 73 3.45 10.15 -8.99
CA THR A 73 4.05 11.49 -8.95
C THR A 73 5.02 11.80 -10.09
N CYS A 74 5.67 10.78 -10.66
CA CYS A 74 6.57 10.92 -11.81
C CYS A 74 5.79 10.72 -13.11
#